data_AF-A0A7S4I810-F1
#
_entry.id   AF-A0A7S4I810-F1
#
_cell.length_a   1.000
_cell.length_b   1.000
_cell.length_c   1.000
_cell.angle_alpha   90.00
_cell.angle_beta   90.00
_cell.angle_gamma   90.00
#
_symmetry.space_group_name_H-M   'P 1'
#
loop_
_entity.id
_entity.type
_entity.pdbx_description
1 polymer ?
#
loop_
_entity_poly.entity_id
_entity_poly.type
_entity_poly.pdbx_seq_one_letter_code
_entity_poly.pdbx_strand_id
1 'polypeptide(L)'
;MLVKYATLHGAALIQQGAFPAAAAVFAKHGTAPQNVGMYRRLAKEILSAEDDGDAKGGSLMQLRMMLHRVVVGLRQSGNDADTAEFERLLWIVQLTAAKALAISQGRSDATRKVSVALLRYIRETPADKAFYEAGMACKAHQDLNMAFVFLNRFLDICEAIEDHDTSSTTLDNSDFAETEIPFDFPLPDKQFLSDGDREKVRDFVLELSMNDKVQQALNRSELEAVFKEADGVREAVLRGGRAPGSNLELYEIVREAVNQVS
;
A
#
# COMPACT_ATOMS: atom_id res chain seq x y z
N MET A 1 -31.10 12.90 -5.76
CA MET A 1 -31.93 11.83 -5.14
C MET A 1 -31.18 10.51 -5.01
N LEU A 2 -30.49 10.03 -6.06
CA LEU A 2 -29.71 8.77 -6.04
C LEU A 2 -28.57 8.72 -5.00
N VAL A 3 -27.76 9.77 -4.85
CA VAL A 3 -26.60 9.79 -3.92
C VAL A 3 -27.01 9.67 -2.45
N LYS A 4 -28.18 10.19 -2.07
CA LYS A 4 -28.72 10.08 -0.70
C LYS A 4 -29.04 8.63 -0.36
N TYR A 5 -29.69 7.90 -1.26
CA TYR A 5 -29.96 6.47 -1.07
C TYR A 5 -28.68 5.63 -1.10
N ALA A 6 -27.73 5.96 -1.98
CA ALA A 6 -26.41 5.32 -2.00
C ALA A 6 -25.68 5.49 -0.66
N THR A 7 -25.76 6.68 -0.06
CA THR A 7 -25.20 6.96 1.28
C THR A 7 -25.82 6.08 2.36
N LEU A 8 -27.15 6.01 2.42
CA LEU A 8 -27.84 5.18 3.42
C LEU A 8 -27.55 3.69 3.24
N HIS A 9 -27.58 3.20 2.00
CA HIS A 9 -27.30 1.80 1.69
C HIS A 9 -25.84 1.44 1.95
N GLY A 10 -24.89 2.28 1.51
CA GLY A 10 -23.47 2.07 1.77
C GLY A 10 -23.13 2.13 3.26
N ALA A 11 -23.77 3.02 4.03
CA ALA A 11 -23.61 3.05 5.48
C ALA A 11 -24.10 1.75 6.15
N ALA A 12 -25.23 1.21 5.71
CA ALA A 12 -25.74 -0.07 6.21
C ALA A 12 -24.78 -1.24 5.87
N LEU A 13 -24.22 -1.27 4.67
CA LEU A 13 -23.22 -2.28 4.28
C LEU A 13 -21.94 -2.17 5.12
N ILE A 14 -21.47 -0.96 5.39
CA ILE A 14 -20.30 -0.72 6.25
C ILE A 14 -20.55 -1.21 7.68
N GLN A 15 -21.75 -1.00 8.23
CA GLN A 15 -22.12 -1.54 9.55
C GLN A 15 -22.12 -3.07 9.59
N GLN A 16 -22.40 -3.72 8.46
CA GLN A 16 -22.37 -5.17 8.30
C GLN A 16 -20.97 -5.73 8.00
N GLY A 17 -19.95 -4.88 7.88
CA GLY A 17 -18.60 -5.29 7.46
C GLY A 17 -18.48 -5.64 5.97
N ALA A 18 -19.51 -5.38 5.15
CA ALA A 18 -19.54 -5.65 3.72
C ALA A 18 -18.84 -4.52 2.93
N PHE A 19 -17.56 -4.28 3.23
CA PHE A 19 -16.78 -3.17 2.68
C PHE A 19 -16.69 -3.19 1.14
N PRO A 20 -16.34 -4.30 0.46
CA PRO A 20 -16.30 -4.31 -1.01
C PRO A 20 -17.63 -3.94 -1.67
N ALA A 21 -18.74 -4.41 -1.11
CA ALA A 21 -20.08 -4.10 -1.61
C ALA A 21 -20.42 -2.62 -1.41
N ALA A 22 -20.05 -2.02 -0.27
CA ALA A 22 -20.23 -0.60 -0.03
C ALA A 22 -19.44 0.25 -1.04
N ALA A 23 -18.18 -0.11 -1.32
CA ALA A 23 -17.37 0.56 -2.33
C ALA A 23 -18.01 0.49 -3.72
N ALA A 24 -18.56 -0.66 -4.12
CA ALA A 24 -19.26 -0.83 -5.39
C ALA A 24 -20.51 0.08 -5.49
N VAL A 25 -21.27 0.22 -4.40
CA VAL A 25 -22.44 1.13 -4.36
C VAL A 25 -22.00 2.57 -4.62
N PHE A 26 -20.94 3.05 -3.96
CA PHE A 26 -20.45 4.41 -4.15
C PHE A 26 -19.77 4.64 -5.51
N ALA A 27 -19.01 3.65 -5.99
CA ALA A 27 -18.42 3.65 -7.32
C ALA A 27 -19.49 3.76 -8.41
N LYS A 28 -20.65 3.11 -8.24
CA LYS A 28 -21.75 3.17 -9.20
C LYS A 28 -22.59 4.43 -9.06
N HIS A 29 -23.05 4.73 -7.85
CA HIS A 29 -24.11 5.72 -7.61
C HIS A 29 -23.62 7.10 -7.17
N GLY A 30 -22.32 7.25 -6.91
CA GLY A 30 -21.69 8.52 -6.57
C GLY A 30 -21.44 8.69 -5.07
N THR A 31 -20.68 9.73 -4.74
CA THR A 31 -20.29 10.09 -3.38
C THR A 31 -20.73 11.51 -3.05
N ALA A 32 -20.73 11.84 -1.77
CA ALA A 32 -21.07 13.15 -1.24
C ALA A 32 -19.93 13.65 -0.33
N PRO A 33 -19.33 14.82 -0.57
CA PRO A 33 -18.14 15.30 0.15
C PRO A 33 -18.29 15.35 1.67
N GLN A 34 -19.49 15.62 2.19
CA GLN A 34 -19.74 15.69 3.63
C GLN A 34 -19.53 14.36 4.39
N ASN A 35 -19.40 13.23 3.70
CA ASN A 35 -19.28 11.91 4.32
C ASN A 35 -17.84 11.34 4.29
N VAL A 36 -16.81 12.21 4.27
CA VAL A 36 -15.39 11.80 4.19
C VAL A 36 -15.00 10.71 5.19
N GLY A 37 -15.45 10.79 6.45
CA GLY A 37 -15.10 9.81 7.48
C GLY A 37 -15.50 8.38 7.11
N MET A 38 -16.64 8.22 6.45
CA MET A 38 -17.14 6.92 5.99
C MET A 38 -16.27 6.35 4.86
N TYR A 39 -15.92 7.17 3.86
CA TYR A 39 -15.08 6.72 2.76
C TYR A 39 -13.64 6.43 3.21
N ARG A 40 -13.13 7.20 4.17
CA ARG A 40 -11.81 6.98 4.79
C ARG A 40 -11.76 5.62 5.47
N ARG A 41 -12.76 5.31 6.31
CA ARG A 41 -12.88 3.97 6.93
C ARG A 41 -12.93 2.89 5.86
N LEU A 42 -13.80 3.05 4.87
CA LEU A 42 -13.96 2.07 3.79
C LEU A 42 -12.65 1.79 3.03
N ALA A 43 -11.87 2.84 2.74
CA ALA A 43 -10.57 2.70 2.08
C ALA A 43 -9.57 1.92 2.96
N LYS A 44 -9.46 2.27 4.24
CA LYS A 44 -8.55 1.59 5.18
C LYS A 44 -8.89 0.10 5.33
N GLU A 45 -10.18 -0.23 5.47
CA GLU A 45 -10.66 -1.62 5.65
C GLU A 45 -10.36 -2.48 4.40
N ILE A 46 -10.61 -1.96 3.19
CA ILE A 46 -10.33 -2.69 1.95
C ILE A 46 -8.82 -2.83 1.70
N LEU A 47 -8.03 -1.80 2.01
CA LEU A 47 -6.56 -1.86 1.89
C LEU A 47 -5.94 -2.84 2.90
N SER A 48 -6.55 -2.99 4.07
CA SER A 48 -6.09 -3.90 5.13
C SER A 48 -6.59 -5.33 4.96
N ALA A 49 -7.56 -5.57 4.07
CA ALA A 49 -8.10 -6.90 3.83
C ALA A 49 -7.03 -7.86 3.28
N GLU A 50 -7.13 -9.12 3.72
CA GLU A 50 -6.30 -10.23 3.24
C GLU A 50 -6.43 -10.42 1.72
N ASP A 51 -5.40 -11.00 1.10
CA ASP A 51 -5.38 -11.29 -0.33
C ASP A 51 -6.14 -12.59 -0.63
N ASP A 52 -7.44 -12.49 -0.85
CA ASP A 52 -8.26 -13.60 -1.37
C ASP A 52 -8.25 -13.66 -2.92
N GLY A 53 -7.09 -13.42 -3.53
CA GLY A 53 -6.88 -13.47 -4.99
C GLY A 53 -7.81 -12.55 -5.80
N ASP A 54 -8.57 -13.12 -6.74
CA ASP A 54 -9.43 -12.41 -7.71
C ASP A 54 -10.47 -11.49 -7.05
N ALA A 55 -10.98 -11.87 -5.87
CA ALA A 55 -11.94 -11.08 -5.12
C ALA A 55 -11.35 -9.72 -4.69
N LYS A 56 -10.04 -9.69 -4.41
CA LYS A 56 -9.35 -8.44 -4.06
C LYS A 56 -9.16 -7.54 -5.27
N GLY A 57 -8.84 -8.10 -6.44
CA GLY A 57 -8.74 -7.33 -7.69
C GLY A 57 -10.02 -6.56 -7.99
N GLY A 58 -11.17 -7.22 -7.91
CA GLY A 58 -12.48 -6.58 -8.05
C GLY A 58 -12.76 -5.52 -6.97
N SER A 59 -12.37 -5.78 -5.72
CA SER A 59 -12.57 -4.85 -4.60
C SER A 59 -11.71 -3.58 -4.74
N LEU A 60 -10.44 -3.71 -5.14
CA LEU A 60 -9.54 -2.59 -5.42
C LEU A 60 -10.05 -1.75 -6.59
N MET A 61 -10.61 -2.40 -7.62
CA MET A 61 -11.24 -1.74 -8.75
C MET A 61 -12.35 -0.79 -8.29
N GLN A 62 -13.30 -1.30 -7.49
CA GLN A 62 -14.42 -0.51 -6.97
C GLN A 62 -13.95 0.59 -6.02
N LEU A 63 -13.00 0.28 -5.14
CA LEU A 63 -12.42 1.27 -4.23
C LEU A 63 -11.79 2.43 -5.01
N ARG A 64 -11.02 2.15 -6.05
CA ARG A 64 -10.39 3.17 -6.89
C ARG A 64 -11.41 4.08 -7.57
N MET A 65 -12.44 3.50 -8.17
CA MET A 65 -13.52 4.25 -8.82
C MET A 65 -14.25 5.16 -7.81
N MET A 66 -14.53 4.63 -6.61
CA MET A 66 -15.11 5.41 -5.53
C MET A 66 -14.19 6.57 -5.12
N LEU A 67 -12.91 6.29 -4.82
CA LEU A 67 -11.94 7.30 -4.37
C LEU A 67 -11.77 8.42 -5.40
N HIS A 68 -11.71 8.09 -6.70
CA HIS A 68 -11.68 9.09 -7.76
C HIS A 68 -12.90 10.03 -7.69
N ARG A 69 -14.11 9.48 -7.47
CA ARG A 69 -15.33 10.30 -7.31
C ARG A 69 -15.27 11.17 -6.05
N VAL A 70 -14.74 10.65 -4.94
CA VAL A 70 -14.54 11.43 -3.71
C VAL A 70 -13.58 12.59 -3.95
N VAL A 71 -12.42 12.34 -4.57
CA VAL A 71 -11.43 13.38 -4.89
C VAL A 71 -12.04 14.47 -5.78
N VAL A 72 -12.78 14.10 -6.83
CA VAL A 72 -13.47 15.08 -7.69
C VAL A 72 -14.48 15.92 -6.90
N GLY A 73 -15.27 15.29 -6.03
CA GLY A 73 -16.23 16.00 -5.18
C GLY A 73 -15.56 16.93 -4.16
N LEU A 74 -14.45 16.51 -3.56
CA LEU A 74 -13.72 17.31 -2.56
C LEU A 74 -13.05 18.53 -3.19
N ARG A 75 -12.43 18.37 -4.37
CA ARG A 75 -11.87 19.50 -5.16
C ARG A 75 -12.93 20.56 -5.47
N GLN A 76 -14.15 20.15 -5.82
CA GLN A 76 -15.26 21.07 -6.07
C GLN A 76 -15.73 21.79 -4.80
N SER A 77 -15.58 21.16 -3.63
CA SER A 77 -15.96 21.73 -2.34
C SER A 77 -14.92 22.67 -1.72
N GLY A 78 -13.69 22.72 -2.26
CA GLY A 78 -12.60 23.54 -1.72
C GLY A 78 -12.01 23.04 -0.39
N ASN A 79 -12.17 21.76 -0.07
CA ASN A 79 -11.59 21.15 1.14
C ASN A 79 -10.22 20.53 0.82
N ASP A 80 -9.18 21.35 0.86
CA ASP A 80 -7.83 20.96 0.41
C ASP A 80 -7.20 19.85 1.29
N ALA A 81 -7.45 19.88 2.60
CA ALA A 81 -6.87 18.90 3.53
C ALA A 81 -7.41 17.48 3.27
N ASP A 82 -8.74 17.32 3.20
CA ASP A 82 -9.33 16.03 2.86
C ASP A 82 -9.00 15.65 1.40
N THR A 83 -8.94 16.61 0.48
CA THR A 83 -8.54 16.33 -0.92
C THR A 83 -7.17 15.67 -0.98
N ALA A 84 -6.18 16.25 -0.29
CA ALA A 84 -4.82 15.71 -0.28
C ALA A 84 -4.74 14.31 0.34
N GLU A 85 -5.52 14.04 1.39
CA GLU A 85 -5.62 12.69 1.97
C GLU A 85 -6.21 11.68 0.99
N PHE A 86 -7.33 12.01 0.37
CA PHE A 86 -8.00 11.10 -0.58
C PHE A 86 -7.20 10.90 -1.86
N GLU A 87 -6.40 11.88 -2.30
CA GLU A 87 -5.43 11.72 -3.37
C GLU A 87 -4.30 10.75 -2.99
N ARG A 88 -3.82 10.77 -1.74
CA ARG A 88 -2.87 9.77 -1.23
C ARG A 88 -3.50 8.39 -1.18
N LEU A 89 -4.70 8.24 -0.64
CA LEU A 89 -5.42 6.95 -0.62
C LEU A 89 -5.65 6.40 -2.04
N LEU A 90 -6.03 7.25 -2.98
CA LEU A 90 -6.20 6.85 -4.38
C LEU A 90 -4.87 6.36 -4.98
N TRP A 91 -3.77 7.04 -4.69
CA TRP A 91 -2.43 6.65 -5.15
C TRP A 91 -1.98 5.31 -4.55
N ILE A 92 -2.22 5.07 -3.26
CA ILE A 92 -1.93 3.78 -2.59
C ILE A 92 -2.69 2.63 -3.27
N VAL A 93 -3.96 2.84 -3.59
CA VAL A 93 -4.78 1.84 -4.31
C VAL A 93 -4.23 1.57 -5.71
N GLN A 94 -3.79 2.61 -6.41
CA GLN A 94 -3.18 2.47 -7.75
C GLN A 94 -1.87 1.69 -7.69
N LEU A 95 -0.98 1.98 -6.72
CA LEU A 95 0.24 1.21 -6.49
C LEU A 95 -0.07 -0.24 -6.12
N THR A 96 -1.06 -0.48 -5.26
CA THR A 96 -1.46 -1.85 -4.87
C THR A 96 -1.96 -2.65 -6.08
N ALA A 97 -2.76 -2.04 -6.95
CA ALA A 97 -3.21 -2.66 -8.20
C ALA A 97 -2.04 -2.89 -9.17
N ALA A 98 -1.12 -1.93 -9.28
CA ALA A 98 0.09 -2.05 -10.11
C ALA A 98 1.00 -3.18 -9.63
N LYS A 99 1.13 -3.40 -8.31
CA LYS A 99 1.86 -4.52 -7.72
C LYS A 99 1.25 -5.86 -8.14
N ALA A 100 -0.07 -6.00 -7.98
CA ALA A 100 -0.79 -7.23 -8.37
C ALA A 100 -0.61 -7.52 -9.87
N LEU A 101 -0.70 -6.49 -10.71
CA LEU A 101 -0.48 -6.62 -12.14
C LEU A 101 0.97 -7.01 -12.47
N ALA A 102 1.96 -6.36 -11.84
CA ALA A 102 3.38 -6.68 -12.00
C ALA A 102 3.66 -8.15 -11.67
N ILE A 103 3.11 -8.65 -10.56
CA ILE A 103 3.22 -10.05 -10.13
C ILE A 103 2.61 -10.98 -11.19
N SER A 104 1.40 -10.69 -11.65
CA SER A 104 0.70 -11.52 -12.67
C SER A 104 1.45 -11.60 -14.00
N GLN A 105 2.25 -10.58 -14.32
CA GLN A 105 3.04 -10.50 -15.55
C GLN A 105 4.50 -10.94 -15.35
N GLY A 106 4.90 -11.35 -14.14
CA GLY A 106 6.27 -11.74 -13.84
C GLY A 106 7.29 -10.59 -13.89
N ARG A 107 6.85 -9.33 -13.78
CA ARG A 107 7.70 -8.13 -13.77
C ARG A 107 8.33 -7.92 -12.40
N SER A 108 9.44 -8.62 -12.12
CA SER A 108 10.05 -8.67 -10.79
C SER A 108 10.65 -7.34 -10.32
N ASP A 109 11.31 -6.57 -11.18
CA ASP A 109 11.84 -5.25 -10.80
C ASP A 109 10.70 -4.27 -10.46
N ALA A 110 9.67 -4.18 -11.31
CA ALA A 110 8.48 -3.40 -11.00
C ALA A 110 7.79 -3.84 -9.69
N THR A 111 7.68 -5.16 -9.45
CA THR A 111 7.12 -5.69 -8.19
C THR A 111 7.93 -5.22 -6.98
N ARG A 112 9.28 -5.30 -7.06
CA ARG A 112 10.18 -4.81 -6.02
C ARG A 112 10.00 -3.32 -5.78
N LYS A 113 10.10 -2.51 -6.84
CA LYS A 113 9.98 -1.05 -6.76
C LYS A 113 8.65 -0.60 -6.18
N VAL A 114 7.54 -1.19 -6.62
CA VAL A 114 6.21 -0.86 -6.08
C VAL A 114 6.11 -1.26 -4.60
N SER A 115 6.58 -2.45 -4.23
CA SER A 115 6.51 -2.93 -2.84
C SER A 115 7.35 -2.04 -1.91
N VAL A 116 8.54 -1.63 -2.35
CA VAL A 116 9.39 -0.68 -1.61
C VAL A 116 8.72 0.70 -1.54
N ALA A 117 8.17 1.22 -2.64
CA ALA A 117 7.48 2.51 -2.65
C ALA A 117 6.25 2.55 -1.72
N LEU A 118 5.56 1.41 -1.54
CA LEU A 118 4.43 1.28 -0.62
C LEU A 118 4.83 1.44 0.86
N LEU A 119 6.10 1.24 1.23
CA LEU A 119 6.59 1.46 2.59
C LEU A 119 6.42 2.92 3.06
N ARG A 120 6.32 3.89 2.13
CA ARG A 120 6.04 5.30 2.45
C ARG A 120 4.62 5.55 2.99
N TYR A 121 3.74 4.55 2.91
CA TYR A 121 2.31 4.67 3.21
C TYR A 121 1.83 3.72 4.32
N ILE A 122 2.75 3.23 5.16
CA ILE A 122 2.45 2.34 6.29
C ILE A 122 1.63 2.98 7.42
N ARG A 123 1.33 4.29 7.34
CA ARG A 123 0.33 4.93 8.22
C ARG A 123 -1.11 4.65 7.76
N GLU A 124 -1.27 4.27 6.49
CA GLU A 124 -2.55 3.99 5.85
C GLU A 124 -2.75 2.52 5.50
N THR A 125 -1.67 1.72 5.43
CA THR A 125 -1.71 0.27 5.16
C THR A 125 -1.08 -0.52 6.30
N PRO A 126 -1.44 -1.81 6.49
CA PRO A 126 -0.81 -2.66 7.51
C PRO A 126 0.71 -2.72 7.32
N ALA A 127 1.45 -2.28 8.34
CA ALA A 127 2.90 -2.14 8.26
C ALA A 127 3.61 -3.49 8.15
N ASP A 128 3.16 -4.50 8.92
CA ASP A 128 3.69 -5.87 8.88
C ASP A 128 3.67 -6.45 7.46
N LYS A 129 2.51 -6.38 6.80
CA LYS A 129 2.32 -6.81 5.43
C LYS A 129 3.23 -6.06 4.47
N ALA A 130 3.29 -4.73 4.59
CA ALA A 130 4.08 -3.91 3.68
C ALA A 130 5.58 -4.25 3.77
N PHE A 131 6.11 -4.42 5.00
CA PHE A 131 7.51 -4.81 5.22
C PHE A 131 7.79 -6.24 4.75
N TYR A 132 6.90 -7.19 5.02
CA TYR A 132 7.03 -8.55 4.51
C TYR A 132 7.07 -8.59 2.98
N GLU A 133 6.10 -7.95 2.31
CA GLU A 133 6.01 -7.94 0.85
C GLU A 133 7.23 -7.26 0.21
N ALA A 134 7.69 -6.13 0.77
CA ALA A 134 8.90 -5.46 0.30
C ALA A 134 10.15 -6.34 0.47
N GLY A 135 10.30 -6.99 1.62
CA GLY A 135 11.41 -7.90 1.89
C GLY A 135 11.43 -9.12 0.96
N MET A 136 10.27 -9.74 0.73
CA MET A 136 10.13 -10.87 -0.18
C MET A 136 10.37 -10.47 -1.64
N ALA A 137 9.95 -9.28 -2.06
CA ALA A 137 10.22 -8.78 -3.40
C ALA A 137 11.72 -8.47 -3.61
N CYS A 138 12.40 -7.93 -2.59
CA CYS A 138 13.86 -7.75 -2.62
C CYS A 138 14.59 -9.10 -2.68
N LYS A 139 14.16 -10.08 -1.89
CA LYS A 139 14.68 -11.46 -1.94
C LYS A 139 14.55 -12.06 -3.33
N ALA A 140 13.37 -11.94 -3.96
CA ALA A 140 13.13 -12.45 -5.31
C ALA A 140 14.05 -11.79 -6.36
N HIS A 141 14.39 -10.52 -6.15
CA HIS A 141 15.31 -9.76 -6.99
C HIS A 141 16.80 -9.87 -6.57
N GLN A 142 17.13 -10.78 -5.63
CA GLN A 142 18.50 -10.97 -5.09
C GLN A 142 19.10 -9.73 -4.41
N ASP A 143 18.28 -8.77 -3.98
CA ASP A 143 18.69 -7.63 -3.16
C ASP A 143 18.65 -8.04 -1.68
N LEU A 144 19.60 -8.89 -1.29
CA LEU A 144 19.59 -9.56 0.01
C LEU A 144 19.79 -8.61 1.19
N ASN A 145 20.53 -7.51 1.03
CA ASN A 145 20.74 -6.53 2.09
C ASN A 145 19.44 -5.81 2.44
N MET A 146 18.71 -5.32 1.43
CA MET A 146 17.40 -4.69 1.67
C MET A 146 16.37 -5.71 2.15
N ALA A 147 16.40 -6.94 1.61
CA ALA A 147 15.55 -8.01 2.11
C ALA A 147 15.79 -8.28 3.60
N PHE A 148 17.05 -8.30 4.05
CA PHE A 148 17.40 -8.51 5.45
C PHE A 148 16.79 -7.42 6.35
N VAL A 149 16.98 -6.15 6.00
CA VAL A 149 16.45 -5.02 6.80
C VAL A 149 14.91 -5.05 6.86
N PHE A 150 14.24 -5.22 5.71
CA PHE A 150 12.77 -5.21 5.69
C PHE A 150 12.14 -6.41 6.39
N LEU A 151 12.74 -7.60 6.27
CA LEU A 151 12.23 -8.80 6.94
C LEU A 151 12.54 -8.81 8.45
N ASN A 152 13.67 -8.25 8.89
CA ASN A 152 13.88 -8.00 10.32
C ASN A 152 12.81 -7.07 10.87
N ARG A 153 12.56 -5.94 10.20
CA ARG A 153 11.52 -5.01 10.64
C ARG A 153 10.13 -5.67 10.67
N PHE A 154 9.83 -6.56 9.72
CA PHE A 154 8.59 -7.34 9.78
C PHE A 154 8.50 -8.20 11.04
N LEU A 155 9.58 -8.86 11.45
CA LEU A 155 9.63 -9.67 12.67
C LEU A 155 9.47 -8.78 13.92
N ASP A 156 10.17 -7.64 14.00
CA ASP A 156 10.03 -6.70 15.11
C ASP A 156 8.58 -6.21 15.26
N ILE A 157 7.92 -5.91 14.13
CA ILE A 157 6.50 -5.53 14.13
C ILE A 157 5.63 -6.69 14.62
N CYS A 158 5.90 -7.92 14.18
CA CYS A 158 5.15 -9.08 14.61
C CYS A 158 5.26 -9.30 16.12
N GLU A 159 6.46 -9.15 16.69
CA GLU A 159 6.72 -9.25 18.13
C GLU A 159 5.98 -8.16 18.90
N ALA A 160 6.04 -6.90 18.44
CA ALA A 160 5.29 -5.81 19.07
C ALA A 160 3.75 -6.02 19.03
N ILE A 161 3.21 -6.62 17.96
CA ILE A 161 1.79 -7.00 17.91
C ILE A 161 1.45 -8.07 18.97
N GLU A 162 2.34 -9.05 19.20
CA GLU A 162 2.17 -10.08 20.24
C GLU A 162 2.20 -9.49 21.65
N ASP A 163 3.05 -8.49 21.86
CA ASP A 163 3.15 -7.73 23.11
C ASP A 163 1.98 -6.74 23.32
N HIS A 164 1.01 -6.72 22.38
CA HIS A 164 -0.17 -5.85 22.38
C HIS A 164 0.15 -4.35 22.32
N ASP A 165 1.27 -3.98 21.71
CA ASP A 165 1.56 -2.59 21.39
C ASP A 165 0.58 -2.07 20.32
N THR A 166 0.17 -0.80 20.46
CA THR A 166 -0.75 -0.16 19.51
C THR A 166 -0.04 0.65 18.41
N SER A 167 1.26 0.91 18.59
CA SER A 167 2.05 1.78 17.70
C SER A 167 3.53 1.41 17.69
N SER A 168 4.22 1.82 16.63
CA SER A 168 5.66 1.58 16.41
C SER A 168 6.63 2.27 17.38
N THR A 169 6.15 2.88 18.45
CA THR A 169 6.93 3.72 19.37
C THR A 169 8.02 2.96 20.13
N THR A 170 7.86 1.65 20.29
CA THR A 170 8.79 0.74 20.97
C THR A 170 9.85 0.16 20.02
N LEU A 171 9.67 0.30 18.71
CA LEU A 171 10.56 -0.26 17.69
C LEU A 171 11.84 0.60 17.51
N ASP A 172 12.99 -0.05 17.36
CA ASP A 172 14.22 0.66 16.98
C ASP A 172 14.16 1.06 15.51
N ASN A 173 14.33 2.36 15.23
CA ASN A 173 14.22 2.97 13.91
C ASN A 173 15.57 3.39 13.30
N SER A 174 16.68 2.99 13.91
CA SER A 174 18.04 3.30 13.47
C SER A 174 18.30 2.96 11.99
N ASP A 175 17.90 1.78 11.53
CA ASP A 175 18.08 1.31 10.15
C ASP A 175 17.38 2.18 9.09
N PHE A 176 16.29 2.86 9.49
CA PHE A 176 15.46 3.67 8.60
C PHE A 176 15.71 5.18 8.75
N ALA A 177 16.62 5.57 9.64
CA ALA A 177 16.95 6.98 9.85
C ALA A 177 17.35 7.66 8.53
N GLU A 178 16.89 8.90 8.34
CA GLU A 178 17.13 9.70 7.12
C GLU A 178 16.54 9.09 5.84
N THR A 179 15.54 8.20 5.95
CA THR A 179 14.74 7.73 4.82
C THR A 179 13.35 8.38 4.82
N GLU A 180 12.61 8.24 3.70
CA GLU A 180 11.21 8.66 3.62
C GLU A 180 10.22 7.63 4.20
N ILE A 181 10.70 6.51 4.77
CA ILE A 181 9.84 5.50 5.39
C ILE A 181 9.42 6.02 6.78
N PRO A 182 8.11 6.13 7.08
CA PRO A 182 7.64 6.63 8.37
C PRO A 182 8.14 5.80 9.55
N PHE A 183 8.46 6.47 10.66
CA PHE A 183 8.84 5.82 11.93
C PHE A 183 7.63 5.67 12.87
N ASP A 184 6.68 6.59 12.75
CA ASP A 184 5.41 6.61 13.47
C ASP A 184 4.30 6.03 12.58
N PHE A 185 3.83 4.85 12.96
CA PHE A 185 2.73 4.17 12.30
C PHE A 185 1.94 3.30 13.30
N PRO A 186 0.64 3.11 13.06
CA PRO A 186 -0.16 2.22 13.88
C PRO A 186 0.25 0.76 13.63
N LEU A 187 0.23 -0.06 14.68
CA LEU A 187 0.36 -1.50 14.51
C LEU A 187 -1.00 -2.10 14.11
N PRO A 188 -1.03 -3.10 13.20
CA PRO A 188 -2.24 -3.84 12.86
C PRO A 188 -2.81 -4.60 14.07
N ASP A 189 -4.14 -4.71 14.14
CA ASP A 189 -4.83 -5.49 15.19
C ASP A 189 -4.63 -7.01 15.05
N LYS A 190 -4.19 -7.46 13.87
CA LYS A 190 -3.96 -8.86 13.53
C LYS A 190 -2.71 -8.97 12.69
N GLN A 191 -1.93 -10.01 12.93
CA GLN A 191 -0.76 -10.32 12.12
C GLN A 191 -1.16 -10.79 10.72
N PHE A 192 -0.35 -10.39 9.75
CA PHE A 192 -0.56 -10.72 8.34
C PHE A 192 -0.32 -12.20 8.02
N LEU A 193 0.67 -12.83 8.66
CA LEU A 193 1.05 -14.22 8.40
C LEU A 193 0.72 -15.12 9.59
N SER A 194 0.48 -16.40 9.27
CA SER A 194 0.39 -17.46 10.27
C SER A 194 1.73 -17.65 10.99
N ASP A 195 1.71 -18.17 12.22
CA ASP A 195 2.91 -18.49 13.00
C ASP A 195 3.93 -19.32 12.21
N GLY A 196 3.45 -20.32 11.47
CA GLY A 196 4.30 -21.19 10.65
C GLY A 196 4.96 -20.49 9.48
N ASP A 197 4.31 -19.48 8.89
CA ASP A 197 4.93 -18.67 7.83
C ASP A 197 5.88 -17.62 8.40
N ARG A 198 5.59 -17.08 9.59
CA ARG A 198 6.50 -16.20 10.33
C ARG A 198 7.78 -16.91 10.73
N GLU A 199 7.69 -18.18 11.13
CA GLU A 199 8.87 -19.00 11.42
C GLU A 199 9.77 -19.17 10.19
N LYS A 200 9.21 -19.38 8.99
CA LYS A 200 10.00 -19.44 7.75
C LYS A 200 10.72 -18.13 7.46
N VAL A 201 10.11 -16.98 7.80
CA VAL A 201 10.77 -15.68 7.67
C VAL A 201 11.89 -15.55 8.69
N ARG A 202 11.67 -15.98 9.93
CA ARG A 202 12.70 -16.02 10.99
C ARG A 202 13.89 -16.88 10.59
N ASP A 203 13.67 -18.09 10.08
CA ASP A 203 14.71 -18.98 9.57
C ASP A 203 15.53 -18.29 8.47
N PHE A 204 14.87 -17.65 7.51
CA PHE A 204 15.55 -16.95 6.43
C PHE A 204 16.36 -15.74 6.91
N VAL A 205 15.83 -14.96 7.85
CA VAL A 205 16.55 -13.84 8.47
C VAL A 205 17.79 -14.34 9.23
N LEU A 206 17.69 -15.45 9.93
CA LEU A 206 18.83 -16.11 10.58
C LEU A 206 19.88 -16.55 9.55
N GLU A 207 19.48 -17.17 8.43
CA GLU A 207 20.38 -17.52 7.33
C GLU A 207 21.12 -16.29 6.77
N LEU A 208 20.42 -15.17 6.58
CA LEU A 208 21.04 -13.92 6.11
C LEU A 208 22.04 -13.36 7.13
N SER A 209 21.72 -13.44 8.43
CA SER A 209 22.61 -12.96 9.50
C SER A 209 23.93 -13.73 9.58
N MET A 210 23.95 -14.99 9.15
CA MET A 210 25.15 -15.85 9.12
C MET A 210 25.94 -15.71 7.81
N ASN A 211 25.43 -14.97 6.82
CA ASN A 211 26.06 -14.84 5.53
C ASN A 211 26.98 -13.61 5.51
N ASP A 212 28.30 -13.83 5.53
CA ASP A 212 29.33 -12.78 5.52
C ASP A 212 29.23 -11.79 4.33
N LYS A 213 28.50 -12.14 3.27
CA LYS A 213 28.30 -11.28 2.09
C LYS A 213 27.08 -10.37 2.20
N VAL A 214 26.23 -10.58 3.21
CA VAL A 214 25.01 -9.80 3.44
C VAL A 214 25.23 -8.89 4.63
N GLN A 215 24.78 -7.65 4.51
CA GLN A 215 24.79 -6.68 5.60
C GLN A 215 23.37 -6.22 5.86
N GLN A 216 22.99 -6.10 7.13
CA GLN A 216 21.76 -5.44 7.53
C GLN A 216 21.92 -3.93 7.34
N ALA A 217 21.82 -3.49 6.09
CA ALA A 217 21.98 -2.10 5.71
C ALA A 217 21.14 -1.80 4.46
N LEU A 218 20.40 -0.69 4.51
CA LEU A 218 19.68 -0.20 3.35
C LEU A 218 20.65 0.35 2.31
N ASN A 219 20.43 -0.01 1.04
CA ASN A 219 21.02 0.72 -0.08
C ASN A 219 20.28 2.05 -0.26
N ARG A 220 20.72 3.09 0.46
CA ARG A 220 20.04 4.39 0.50
C ARG A 220 19.91 5.05 -0.87
N SER A 221 20.93 4.96 -1.71
CA SER A 221 20.87 5.51 -3.07
C SER A 221 19.84 4.83 -3.95
N GLU A 222 19.70 3.50 -3.83
CA GLU A 222 18.68 2.74 -4.56
C GLU A 222 17.29 3.07 -4.01
N LEU A 223 17.13 3.13 -2.69
CA LEU A 223 15.87 3.50 -2.04
C LEU A 223 15.37 4.88 -2.49
N GLU A 224 16.25 5.89 -2.48
CA GLU A 224 15.95 7.25 -2.95
C GLU A 224 15.59 7.25 -4.44
N ALA A 225 16.30 6.47 -5.26
CA ALA A 225 15.98 6.33 -6.68
C ALA A 225 14.58 5.74 -6.91
N VAL A 226 14.18 4.71 -6.16
CA VAL A 226 12.83 4.12 -6.24
C VAL A 226 11.77 5.14 -5.85
N PHE A 227 11.98 5.90 -4.77
CA PHE A 227 11.01 6.91 -4.32
C PHE A 227 10.86 8.05 -5.33
N LYS A 228 11.97 8.54 -5.87
CA LYS A 228 11.97 9.55 -6.93
C LYS A 228 11.31 9.05 -8.22
N GLU A 229 11.53 7.80 -8.60
CA GLU A 229 10.86 7.17 -9.74
C GLU A 229 9.34 7.11 -9.50
N ALA A 230 8.91 6.64 -8.31
CA ALA A 230 7.49 6.56 -7.94
C ALA A 230 6.81 7.93 -7.94
N ASP A 231 7.48 8.99 -7.48
CA ASP A 231 6.95 10.36 -7.51
C ASP A 231 6.84 10.90 -8.94
N GLY A 232 7.85 10.63 -9.78
CA GLY A 232 7.80 10.95 -11.20
C GLY A 232 6.66 10.23 -11.93
N VAL A 233 6.40 8.96 -11.60
CA VAL A 233 5.27 8.19 -12.13
C VAL A 233 3.93 8.76 -11.65
N ARG A 234 3.81 9.08 -10.35
CA ARG A 234 2.61 9.70 -9.78
C ARG A 234 2.24 10.98 -10.51
N GLU A 235 3.22 11.87 -10.70
CA GLU A 235 3.03 13.13 -11.42
C GLU A 235 2.65 12.91 -12.89
N ALA A 236 3.29 11.97 -13.57
CA ALA A 236 2.98 11.64 -14.97
C ALA A 236 1.56 11.06 -15.13
N VAL A 237 1.14 10.17 -14.23
CA VAL A 237 -0.19 9.54 -14.25
C VAL A 237 -1.29 10.52 -13.88
N LEU A 238 -1.10 11.36 -12.86
CA LEU A 238 -2.12 12.31 -12.38
C LEU A 238 -2.28 13.53 -13.30
N ARG A 239 -1.21 14.00 -13.95
CA ARG A 239 -1.23 15.23 -14.78
C ARG A 239 -1.21 14.95 -16.30
N GLY A 240 -1.29 13.69 -16.73
CA GLY A 240 -1.25 13.32 -18.15
C GLY A 240 0.11 13.62 -18.81
N GLY A 241 1.19 13.58 -18.03
CA GLY A 241 2.55 13.89 -18.46
C GLY A 241 3.27 12.72 -19.16
N ARG A 242 4.45 13.01 -19.70
CA ARG A 242 5.40 12.01 -20.22
C ARG A 242 6.20 11.42 -19.05
N ALA A 243 6.42 10.11 -19.05
CA ALA A 243 7.23 9.43 -18.04
C ALA A 243 8.65 10.00 -17.96
N PRO A 244 9.28 10.06 -16.77
CA PRO A 244 10.71 10.30 -16.65
C PRO A 244 11.50 9.14 -17.32
N GLY A 245 12.70 9.44 -17.83
CA GLY A 245 13.44 8.58 -18.77
C GLY A 245 13.98 7.23 -18.26
N SER A 246 14.54 6.49 -19.24
CA SER A 246 15.28 5.22 -19.28
C SER A 246 14.81 3.96 -18.55
N ASN A 247 13.93 4.02 -17.54
CA ASN A 247 13.32 2.80 -17.00
C ASN A 247 11.81 2.97 -16.90
N LEU A 248 11.11 2.47 -17.92
CA LEU A 248 9.67 2.69 -18.13
C LEU A 248 8.81 1.65 -17.43
N GLU A 249 9.39 0.60 -16.83
CA GLU A 249 8.61 -0.55 -16.38
C GLU A 249 7.63 -0.20 -15.25
N LEU A 250 8.07 0.60 -14.25
CA LEU A 250 7.18 1.08 -13.19
C LEU A 250 6.09 2.00 -13.74
N TYR A 251 6.44 2.91 -14.65
CA TYR A 251 5.47 3.79 -15.29
C TYR A 251 4.43 3.00 -16.10
N GLU A 252 4.89 2.04 -16.92
CA GLU A 252 4.04 1.20 -17.76
C GLU A 252 3.08 0.39 -16.91
N ILE A 253 3.56 -0.27 -15.85
CA ILE A 253 2.70 -1.13 -15.03
C ILE A 253 1.68 -0.31 -14.24
N VAL A 254 2.06 0.86 -13.71
CA VAL A 254 1.14 1.74 -12.99
C VAL A 254 0.13 2.33 -13.97
N ARG A 255 0.57 2.79 -15.14
CA ARG A 255 -0.33 3.31 -16.18
C ARG A 255 -1.29 2.23 -16.67
N GLU A 256 -0.83 1.01 -16.89
CA GLU A 256 -1.65 -0.12 -17.30
C GLU A 256 -2.66 -0.46 -16.22
N ALA A 257 -2.25 -0.58 -14.95
CA ALA A 257 -3.15 -0.82 -13.84
C ALA A 257 -4.21 0.29 -13.73
N VAL A 258 -3.84 1.56 -13.93
CA VAL A 258 -4.77 2.68 -13.99
C VAL A 258 -5.74 2.56 -15.18
N ASN A 259 -5.29 2.11 -16.35
CA ASN A 259 -6.11 2.05 -17.56
C ASN A 259 -6.98 0.80 -17.71
N GLN A 260 -6.62 -0.35 -17.14
CA GLN A 260 -7.37 -1.62 -17.24
C GLN A 260 -8.81 -1.55 -16.66
N VAL A 261 -9.18 -0.41 -16.08
CA VAL A 261 -10.38 -0.23 -15.25
C VAL A 261 -11.08 1.12 -15.59
N SER A 262 -10.60 1.84 -16.62
CA SER A 262 -11.23 3.07 -17.13
C SER A 262 -12.32 2.77 -18.16
#